data_AF-A0A3D4CTH4-F1
#
_entry.id   AF-A0A3D4CTH4-F1
#
_cell.length_a   1.000
_cell.length_b   1.000
_cell.length_c   1.000
_cell.angle_alpha   90.00
_cell.angle_beta   90.00
_cell.angle_gamma   90.00
#
_symmetry.space_group_name_H-M   'P 1'
#
loop_
_entity.id
_entity.type
_entity.pdbx_description
1 polymer ?
#
loop_
_entity_poly.entity_id
_entity_poly.type
_entity_poly.pdbx_seq_one_letter_code
_entity_poly.pdbx_strand_id
1 'polypeptide(L)'
;TPEEAFAYLKTLQQILIYGGISDADMEKGQLRCDVNVSVRKRDTEKLGTKIELKNMNSISAVRRALHYEIERQIKVLEDGGTHDQATWRWNDDAGVTEFMRGKEDAHDYRY
;
A
#
# COMPACT_ATOMS: atom_id res chain seq x y z
N THR A 1 -9.64 5.56 2.32
CA THR A 1 -9.77 5.45 0.85
C THR A 1 -8.44 5.76 0.20
N PRO A 2 -8.23 5.45 -1.10
CA PRO A 2 -7.03 5.87 -1.84
C PRO A 2 -6.73 7.38 -1.75
N GLU A 3 -7.77 8.20 -1.70
CA GLU A 3 -7.74 9.66 -1.63
C GLU A 3 -7.32 10.15 -0.25
N GLU A 4 -7.82 9.49 0.80
CA GLU A 4 -7.36 9.76 2.17
C GLU A 4 -5.89 9.41 2.34
N ALA A 5 -5.41 8.30 1.74
CA ALA A 5 -3.99 7.95 1.77
C ALA A 5 -3.12 9.00 1.05
N PHE A 6 -3.60 9.49 -0.11
CA PHE A 6 -2.95 10.60 -0.81
C PHE A 6 -2.90 11.87 0.04
N ALA A 7 -4.03 12.27 0.63
CA ALA A 7 -4.15 13.45 1.47
C ALA A 7 -3.27 13.35 2.72
N TYR A 8 -3.23 12.18 3.36
CA TYR A 8 -2.37 11.89 4.50
C TYR A 8 -0.90 12.06 4.15
N LEU A 9 -0.42 11.42 3.08
CA LEU A 9 0.97 11.50 2.66
C LEU A 9 1.35 12.93 2.24
N LYS A 10 0.45 13.66 1.58
CA LYS A 10 0.69 15.07 1.24
C LYS A 10 0.80 15.95 2.48
N THR A 11 -0.06 15.73 3.46
CA THR A 11 -0.04 16.47 4.72
C THR A 11 1.23 16.17 5.50
N LEU A 12 1.64 14.90 5.58
CA LEU A 12 2.88 14.49 6.22
C LEU A 12 4.11 15.12 5.53
N GLN A 13 4.15 15.08 4.19
CA GLN A 13 5.20 15.73 3.40
C GLN A 13 5.27 17.24 3.72
N GLN A 14 4.12 17.92 3.76
CA GLN A 14 4.08 19.34 4.11
C GLN A 14 4.60 19.61 5.52
N ILE A 15 4.19 18.82 6.52
CA ILE A 15 4.67 18.99 7.91
C ILE A 15 6.20 18.86 7.98
N LEU A 16 6.79 17.89 7.29
CA LEU A 16 8.24 17.69 7.27
C LEU A 16 8.98 18.88 6.63
N ILE A 17 8.46 19.38 5.52
CA ILE A 17 9.05 20.51 4.77
C ILE A 17 8.91 21.81 5.59
N TYR A 18 7.71 22.14 6.05
CA TYR A 18 7.46 23.37 6.80
C TYR A 18 8.10 23.36 8.19
N GLY A 19 8.31 22.17 8.77
CA GLY A 19 9.08 22.00 10.00
C GLY A 19 10.59 22.12 9.82
N GLY A 20 11.11 22.21 8.59
CA GLY A 20 12.54 22.23 8.30
C GLY A 20 13.27 20.93 8.64
N ILE A 21 12.56 19.80 8.68
CA ILE A 21 13.08 18.49 9.10
C ILE A 21 13.66 17.73 7.90
N SER A 22 12.98 17.77 6.76
CA SER A 22 13.37 17.07 5.54
C SER A 22 12.72 17.72 4.32
N ASP A 23 13.41 17.73 3.19
CA ASP A 23 12.86 18.08 1.87
C ASP A 23 11.75 17.09 1.43
N ALA A 24 11.69 15.90 2.04
CA ALA A 24 10.67 14.88 1.86
C ALA A 24 10.38 14.54 0.38
N ASP A 25 11.42 14.60 -0.45
CA ASP A 25 11.38 14.28 -1.87
C ASP A 25 11.42 12.76 -2.08
N MET A 26 10.34 12.19 -2.61
CA MET A 26 10.26 10.76 -2.87
C MET A 26 11.16 10.32 -4.03
N GLU A 27 11.38 11.17 -5.04
CA GLU A 27 12.25 10.83 -6.19
C GLU A 27 13.72 10.70 -5.74
N LYS A 28 14.11 11.47 -4.72
CA LYS A 28 15.43 11.38 -4.06
C LYS A 28 15.47 10.34 -2.92
N GLY A 29 14.38 9.62 -2.67
CA GLY A 29 14.29 8.63 -1.60
C GLY A 29 14.29 9.21 -0.18
N GLN A 30 14.09 10.51 -0.03
CA GLN A 30 14.03 11.19 1.28
C GLN A 30 12.70 10.95 2.01
N LEU A 31 11.68 10.48 1.28
CA LEU A 31 10.44 9.96 1.81
C LEU A 31 10.12 8.63 1.13
N ARG A 32 9.81 7.60 1.93
CA ARG A 32 9.43 6.26 1.44
C ARG A 32 8.14 5.81 2.11
N CYS A 33 7.32 5.06 1.38
CA CYS A 33 6.04 4.56 1.88
C CYS A 33 5.80 3.14 1.37
N ASP A 34 5.62 2.21 2.30
CA ASP A 34 5.02 0.90 2.02
C ASP A 34 3.54 0.95 2.44
N VAL A 35 2.66 0.37 1.62
CA VAL A 35 1.21 0.47 1.81
C VAL A 35 0.67 -0.87 2.29
N ASN A 36 -0.13 -0.87 3.35
CA ASN A 36 -0.80 -2.06 3.85
C ASN A 36 -2.30 -1.91 3.59
N VAL A 37 -2.91 -2.86 2.87
CA VAL A 37 -4.32 -2.79 2.48
C VAL A 37 -5.00 -4.15 2.57
N SER A 38 -6.24 -4.12 3.08
CA SER A 38 -7.17 -5.25 3.13
C SER A 38 -8.58 -4.75 2.89
N VAL A 39 -9.38 -5.48 2.12
CA VAL A 39 -10.82 -5.20 1.96
C VAL A 39 -11.66 -6.08 2.87
N ARG A 40 -12.84 -5.59 3.26
CA ARG A 40 -13.83 -6.37 4.03
C ARG A 40 -15.24 -6.00 3.59
N LYS A 41 -16.19 -6.90 3.81
CA LYS A 41 -17.62 -6.59 3.60
C LYS A 41 -18.04 -5.48 4.56
N ARG A 42 -18.92 -4.59 4.08
CA ARG A 42 -19.51 -3.54 4.92
C ARG A 42 -20.20 -4.20 6.11
N ASP A 43 -20.16 -3.52 7.26
CA ASP A 43 -20.79 -3.96 8.51
C ASP A 43 -20.20 -5.24 9.12
N THR A 44 -19.02 -5.67 8.68
CA THR A 44 -18.25 -6.75 9.32
C THR A 44 -17.12 -6.18 10.19
N GLU A 45 -16.96 -6.72 11.40
CA GLU A 45 -15.89 -6.32 12.30
C GLU A 45 -14.55 -6.96 11.92
N LYS A 46 -14.59 -8.20 11.42
CA LYS A 46 -13.41 -8.97 11.05
C LYS A 46 -12.65 -8.28 9.91
N LEU A 47 -11.37 -8.00 10.15
CA LEU A 47 -10.47 -7.48 9.12
C LEU A 47 -10.17 -8.57 8.08
N GLY A 48 -10.05 -8.15 6.81
CA GLY A 48 -9.66 -9.04 5.72
C GLY A 48 -8.18 -9.40 5.76
N THR A 49 -7.77 -10.28 4.85
CA THR A 49 -6.35 -10.62 4.70
C THR A 49 -5.57 -9.40 4.23
N LYS A 50 -4.47 -9.10 4.92
CA LYS A 50 -3.61 -7.95 4.62
C LYS A 50 -2.65 -8.26 3.48
N ILE A 51 -2.56 -7.35 2.51
CA ILE A 51 -1.50 -7.31 1.52
C ILE A 51 -0.63 -6.08 1.75
N GLU A 52 0.68 -6.26 1.63
CA GLU A 52 1.67 -5.20 1.68
C GLU A 52 2.13 -4.88 0.25
N LEU A 53 1.95 -3.63 -0.19
CA LEU A 53 2.50 -3.12 -1.45
C LEU A 53 3.81 -2.38 -1.18
N LYS A 54 4.85 -2.75 -1.92
CA LYS A 54 6.16 -2.10 -1.92
C LYS A 54 6.43 -1.37 -3.23
N ASN A 55 7.53 -0.60 -3.23
CA ASN A 55 8.09 0.10 -4.40
C ASN A 55 7.22 1.27 -4.91
N MET A 56 6.69 2.06 -3.99
CA MET A 56 5.95 3.28 -4.31
C MET A 56 6.89 4.48 -4.44
N ASN A 57 7.14 4.93 -5.66
CA ASN A 57 8.10 6.02 -5.92
C ASN A 57 7.47 7.42 -5.88
N SER A 58 6.14 7.53 -5.77
CA SER A 58 5.45 8.81 -5.63
C SER A 58 4.15 8.68 -4.83
N ILE A 59 3.68 9.78 -4.27
CA ILE A 59 2.37 9.84 -3.59
C ILE A 59 1.22 9.53 -4.58
N SER A 60 1.40 9.91 -5.86
CA SER A 60 0.44 9.58 -6.91
C SER A 60 0.39 8.08 -7.22
N ALA A 61 1.57 7.42 -7.22
CA ALA A 61 1.66 5.97 -7.37
C ALA A 61 0.96 5.24 -6.22
N VAL A 62 1.11 5.69 -4.97
CA VAL A 62 0.37 5.13 -3.81
C VAL A 62 -1.13 5.14 -4.05
N ARG A 63 -1.68 6.27 -4.53
CA ARG A 63 -3.12 6.39 -4.83
C ARG A 63 -3.54 5.42 -5.93
N ARG A 64 -2.83 5.39 -7.06
CA ARG A 64 -3.14 4.50 -8.19
C ARG A 64 -3.09 3.02 -7.77
N ALA A 65 -2.06 2.64 -7.05
CA ALA A 65 -1.88 1.28 -6.58
C ALA A 65 -2.98 0.86 -5.60
N LEU A 66 -3.43 1.75 -4.72
CA LEU A 66 -4.57 1.48 -3.85
C LEU A 66 -5.87 1.28 -4.62
N HIS A 67 -6.16 2.07 -5.65
CA HIS A 67 -7.33 1.82 -6.50
C HIS A 67 -7.29 0.42 -7.12
N TYR A 68 -6.17 0.10 -7.78
CA TYR A 68 -5.99 -1.20 -8.43
C TYR A 68 -6.10 -2.35 -7.43
N GLU A 69 -5.38 -2.26 -6.31
CA GLU A 69 -5.31 -3.34 -5.32
C GLU A 69 -6.65 -3.60 -4.64
N ILE A 70 -7.40 -2.54 -4.31
CA ILE A 70 -8.73 -2.67 -3.72
C ILE A 70 -9.67 -3.38 -4.69
N GLU A 71 -9.71 -2.96 -5.95
CA GLU A 71 -10.55 -3.61 -6.99
C GLU A 71 -10.13 -5.07 -7.22
N ARG A 72 -8.82 -5.34 -7.29
CA ARG A 72 -8.30 -6.71 -7.44
C ARG A 72 -8.70 -7.60 -6.27
N GLN A 73 -8.59 -7.10 -5.04
CA GLN A 73 -8.96 -7.87 -3.85
C GLN A 73 -10.46 -8.16 -3.81
N ILE A 74 -11.30 -7.18 -4.13
CA ILE A 74 -12.75 -7.33 -4.19
C ILE A 74 -13.12 -8.40 -5.23
N LYS A 75 -12.60 -8.30 -6.45
CA LYS A 75 -12.90 -9.24 -7.53
C LYS A 75 -12.61 -10.70 -7.14
N VAL A 76 -11.44 -10.96 -6.57
CA VAL A 76 -11.07 -12.32 -6.13
C VAL A 76 -12.04 -12.86 -5.07
N LEU A 77 -12.49 -12.00 -4.14
CA LEU A 77 -13.44 -12.41 -3.09
C LEU A 77 -14.86 -12.63 -3.65
N GLU A 78 -15.27 -11.84 -4.64
CA GLU A 78 -16.55 -11.99 -5.33
C GLU A 78 -16.59 -13.27 -6.19
N ASP A 79 -15.46 -13.65 -6.78
CA ASP A 79 -15.28 -14.90 -7.52
C ASP A 79 -15.19 -16.15 -6.61
N GLY A 80 -15.34 -15.97 -5.29
CA GLY A 80 -15.29 -17.05 -4.29
C GLY A 80 -13.87 -17.49 -3.90
N GLY A 81 -12.85 -16.77 -4.35
CA GLY A 81 -11.46 -17.00 -3.98
C GLY A 81 -11.10 -16.45 -2.60
N THR A 82 -9.85 -16.71 -2.20
CA THR A 82 -9.26 -16.21 -0.95
C THR A 82 -7.89 -15.59 -1.20
N HIS A 83 -7.47 -14.70 -0.32
CA HIS A 83 -6.12 -14.12 -0.32
C HIS A 83 -5.33 -14.66 0.85
N ASP A 84 -4.06 -14.97 0.60
CA ASP A 84 -3.07 -15.16 1.64
C ASP A 84 -2.32 -13.84 1.90
N GLN A 85 -1.81 -13.70 3.12
CA GLN A 85 -0.98 -12.54 3.41
C GLN A 85 0.31 -12.63 2.60
N ALA A 86 0.61 -11.57 1.87
CA ALA A 86 1.72 -11.53 0.94
C ALA A 86 2.24 -10.11 0.76
N THR A 87 3.49 -10.02 0.31
CA THR A 87 4.09 -8.79 -0.20
C THR A 87 3.96 -8.79 -1.72
N TRP A 88 3.48 -7.68 -2.26
CA TRP A 88 3.34 -7.39 -3.68
C TRP A 88 4.13 -6.11 -4.00
N ARG A 89 4.45 -5.89 -5.27
CA ARG A 89 5.04 -4.63 -5.75
C ARG A 89 4.06 -3.89 -6.65
N TRP A 90 4.15 -2.57 -6.65
CA TRP A 90 3.55 -1.74 -7.69
C TRP A 90 4.46 -1.71 -8.93
N ASN A 91 3.90 -2.02 -10.10
CA ASN A 91 4.51 -1.80 -11.40
C ASN A 91 3.84 -0.57 -12.04
N ASP A 92 4.54 0.57 -12.02
CA ASP A 92 3.96 1.84 -12.44
C ASP A 92 3.73 1.91 -13.96
N ASP A 93 4.63 1.31 -14.73
CA ASP A 93 4.53 1.29 -16.20
C ASP A 93 3.34 0.45 -16.67
N ALA A 94 3.10 -0.68 -16.02
CA ALA A 94 1.96 -1.55 -16.32
C ALA A 94 0.67 -1.11 -15.61
N GLY A 95 0.76 -0.28 -14.57
CA GLY A 95 -0.39 0.15 -13.78
C GLY A 95 -1.03 -0.98 -12.97
N VAL A 96 -0.25 -1.97 -12.53
CA VAL A 96 -0.74 -3.16 -11.81
C VAL A 96 0.09 -3.52 -10.60
N THR A 97 -0.49 -4.27 -9.66
CA THR A 97 0.26 -4.94 -8.58
C THR A 97 0.69 -6.34 -9.01
N GLU A 98 1.93 -6.70 -8.68
CA GLU A 98 2.55 -7.98 -8.99
C GLU A 98 3.00 -8.70 -7.72
N PHE A 99 2.76 -10.01 -7.63
CA PHE A 99 3.14 -10.82 -6.47
C PHE A 99 4.67 -10.85 -6.31
N MET A 100 5.15 -10.74 -5.07
CA MET A 100 6.57 -10.94 -4.75
C MET A 100 6.79 -12.19 -3.91
N ARG A 101 6.26 -12.21 -2.67
CA ARG A 101 6.50 -13.29 -1.71
C ARG A 101 5.32 -13.48 -0.76
N GLY A 102 5.12 -14.70 -0.29
CA GLY A 102 4.14 -15.05 0.75
C GLY A 102 4.68 -14.81 2.17
N LYS A 103 3.82 -15.02 3.17
CA LYS A 103 4.15 -14.79 4.61
C LYS A 103 4.89 -15.93 5.30
N GLU A 104 5.18 -17.06 4.63
CA GLU A 104 5.91 -18.17 5.27
C GLU A 104 7.32 -17.76 5.74
N ASP A 105 7.85 -16.64 5.23
CA ASP A 105 9.14 -16.06 5.61
C ASP A 105 9.02 -14.91 6.66
N ALA A 106 8.08 -14.98 7.60
CA ALA A 106 7.98 -13.95 8.65
C ALA A 106 9.30 -13.88 9.44
N HIS A 107 10.07 -12.81 9.21
CA HIS A 107 11.39 -12.64 9.83
C HIS A 107 11.24 -12.45 11.34
N ASP A 108 11.81 -13.39 12.11
CA ASP A 108 12.01 -13.21 13.54
C ASP A 108 13.11 -12.16 13.75
N TYR A 109 12.69 -10.95 14.12
CA TYR A 109 13.58 -9.82 14.32
C TYR A 109 14.40 -9.92 15.62
N ARG A 110 14.08 -10.85 16.54
CA ARG A 110 14.80 -11.08 17.80
C ARG A 110 15.17 -9.79 18.54
N TYR A 111 14.21 -8.86 18.65
CA TYR A 111 14.37 -7.58 19.33
C TYR A 111 14.76 -7.73 20.81
#